data_AF-A0A268P2B3-F1
#
_entry.id   AF-A0A268P2B3-F1
#
_cell.length_a   1.000
_cell.length_b   1.000
_cell.length_c   1.000
_cell.angle_alpha   90.00
_cell.angle_beta   90.00
_cell.angle_gamma   90.00
#
_symmetry.space_group_name_H-M   'P 1'
#
loop_
_entity.id
_entity.type
_entity.pdbx_description
1 polymer ?
#
loop_
_entity_poly.entity_id
_entity_poly.type
_entity_poly.pdbx_seq_one_letter_code
_entity_poly.pdbx_strand_id
1 'polypeptide(L)'
;MKNRFVPAVASLLLLCACTGNNAGLDNNGQRMQTLDNDTLMAETGRDFGYGFSRYTENEVGRANNTVGALTVDRGMLADVVTRLVLSLEQIEEAATLVTDKYALVVYEDRAQQMTEEEVAEQVKRAASASLPRFYEVYVANDRARIRDIERFASLPSGNGYQHVLQDTIETFKQYPQGNQ
;
A
#
# COMPACT_ATOMS: atom_id res chain seq x y z
N MET A 1 58.31 -58.43 -33.53
CA MET A 1 59.21 -58.77 -32.40
C MET A 1 58.94 -57.74 -31.31
N LYS A 2 57.98 -57.98 -30.42
CA LYS A 2 58.11 -58.49 -29.04
C LYS A 2 59.19 -57.78 -28.20
N ASN A 3 58.75 -56.93 -27.26
CA ASN A 3 59.14 -56.87 -25.84
C ASN A 3 58.34 -55.74 -25.14
N ARG A 4 58.03 -55.72 -23.84
CA ARG A 4 57.42 -56.66 -22.86
C ARG A 4 57.25 -55.85 -21.54
N PHE A 5 56.24 -56.19 -20.70
CA PHE A 5 55.99 -55.77 -19.27
C PHE A 5 55.41 -54.35 -19.03
N VAL A 6 54.19 -54.05 -18.52
CA VAL A 6 53.29 -54.53 -17.42
C VAL A 6 53.79 -54.14 -16.01
N PRO A 7 52.97 -53.77 -14.98
CA PRO A 7 51.55 -53.32 -14.84
C PRO A 7 51.44 -51.94 -14.11
N ALA A 8 50.28 -51.32 -13.88
CA ALA A 8 49.58 -51.37 -12.57
C ALA A 8 48.51 -50.25 -12.46
N VAL A 9 47.31 -50.60 -11.94
CA VAL A 9 46.55 -49.89 -10.87
C VAL A 9 46.01 -48.48 -11.27
N ALA A 10 44.79 -48.00 -10.96
CA ALA A 10 43.66 -48.39 -10.13
C ALA A 10 42.45 -47.53 -10.56
N SER A 11 41.26 -48.09 -10.38
CA SER A 11 40.08 -47.45 -9.75
C SER A 11 39.43 -46.21 -10.38
N LEU A 12 38.22 -46.44 -10.89
CA LEU A 12 36.95 -45.86 -10.42
C LEU A 12 36.96 -44.40 -9.95
N LEU A 13 36.18 -43.53 -10.63
CA LEU A 13 35.20 -42.64 -9.99
C LEU A 13 34.26 -41.99 -11.02
N LEU A 14 32.98 -42.32 -10.87
CA LEU A 14 31.83 -41.60 -11.43
C LEU A 14 31.75 -40.21 -10.78
N LEU A 15 31.67 -39.16 -11.59
CA LEU A 15 31.15 -37.86 -11.16
C LEU A 15 30.12 -37.38 -12.19
N CYS A 16 28.86 -37.72 -11.91
CA CYS A 16 27.72 -37.01 -12.46
C CYS A 16 27.54 -35.68 -11.72
N ALA A 17 27.41 -34.62 -12.53
CA ALA A 17 26.53 -33.47 -12.35
C ALA A 17 26.39 -32.84 -10.97
N CYS A 18 26.93 -31.62 -10.84
CA CYS A 18 26.22 -30.54 -10.15
C CYS A 18 25.81 -29.51 -11.20
N THR A 19 24.52 -29.53 -11.56
CA THR A 19 23.83 -28.42 -12.20
C THR A 19 23.98 -27.18 -11.32
N GLY A 20 24.65 -26.16 -11.83
CA GLY A 20 24.81 -24.89 -11.13
C GLY A 20 23.47 -24.17 -11.05
N ASN A 21 22.90 -24.09 -9.84
CA ASN A 21 21.93 -23.04 -9.53
C ASN A 21 22.69 -21.72 -9.46
N ASN A 22 22.44 -20.83 -10.43
CA ASN A 22 22.92 -19.45 -10.39
C ASN A 22 22.10 -18.67 -9.34
N ALA A 23 22.43 -18.85 -8.06
CA ALA A 23 22.10 -17.85 -7.06
C ALA A 23 23.08 -16.67 -7.27
N GLY A 24 22.55 -15.52 -7.70
CA GLY A 24 23.35 -14.31 -7.84
C GLY A 24 24.00 -13.96 -6.51
N LEU A 25 25.33 -14.04 -6.45
CA LEU A 25 26.16 -13.60 -5.34
C LEU A 25 26.55 -12.14 -5.57
N ASP A 26 26.27 -11.26 -4.61
CA ASP A 26 26.93 -9.96 -4.54
C ASP A 26 28.33 -10.11 -3.91
N ASN A 27 29.24 -9.20 -4.26
CA ASN A 27 30.68 -9.21 -4.02
C ASN A 27 31.10 -9.22 -2.53
N ASN A 28 30.14 -9.16 -1.61
CA ASN A 28 30.40 -9.13 -0.16
C ASN A 28 29.91 -10.38 0.59
N GLY A 29 29.46 -11.43 -0.12
CA GLY A 29 29.11 -12.73 0.48
C GLY A 29 27.91 -12.69 1.45
N GLN A 30 27.19 -11.57 1.53
CA GLN A 30 25.96 -11.46 2.32
C GLN A 30 24.76 -11.76 1.43
N ARG A 31 23.87 -12.61 1.93
CA ARG A 31 22.62 -12.94 1.27
C ARG A 31 21.72 -11.71 1.32
N MET A 32 21.41 -11.14 0.15
CA MET A 32 20.27 -10.23 -0.01
C MET A 32 19.02 -11.01 0.44
N GLN A 33 18.44 -10.66 1.58
CA GLN A 33 17.25 -11.31 2.13
C GLN A 33 16.06 -10.38 1.98
N THR A 34 15.63 -10.15 0.74
CA THR A 34 14.21 -9.94 0.50
C THR A 34 13.54 -11.30 0.56
N LEU A 35 12.67 -11.48 1.56
CA LEU A 35 11.65 -12.51 1.44
C LEU A 35 10.64 -11.96 0.45
N ASP A 36 10.83 -12.27 -0.84
CA ASP A 36 9.87 -11.94 -1.88
C ASP A 36 8.63 -12.81 -1.67
N ASN A 37 7.74 -12.30 -0.81
CA ASN A 37 6.48 -12.93 -0.48
C ASN A 37 5.65 -13.20 -1.73
N ASP A 38 5.69 -12.32 -2.75
CA ASP A 38 4.97 -12.50 -4.02
C ASP A 38 5.35 -13.78 -4.77
N THR A 39 6.64 -14.09 -4.89
CA THR A 39 7.11 -15.36 -5.47
C THR A 39 6.71 -16.55 -4.62
N LEU A 40 6.77 -16.42 -3.30
CA LEU A 40 6.40 -17.52 -2.39
C LEU A 40 4.87 -17.74 -2.33
N MET A 41 4.05 -16.68 -2.52
CA MET A 41 2.59 -16.75 -2.70
C MET A 41 2.26 -17.56 -3.94
N ALA A 42 2.88 -17.20 -5.07
CA ALA A 42 2.64 -17.83 -6.37
C ALA A 42 3.05 -19.31 -6.38
N GLU A 43 4.13 -19.67 -5.67
CA GLU A 43 4.65 -21.04 -5.63
C GLU A 43 3.97 -21.93 -4.58
N THR A 44 3.56 -21.39 -3.43
CA THR A 44 3.06 -22.20 -2.30
C THR A 44 1.59 -22.02 -2.00
N GLY A 45 0.93 -21.00 -2.56
CA GLY A 45 -0.47 -20.65 -2.28
C GLY A 45 -0.73 -20.27 -0.82
N ARG A 46 0.31 -20.02 -0.02
CA ARG A 46 0.21 -19.67 1.40
C ARG A 46 0.42 -18.18 1.57
N ASP A 47 -0.57 -17.50 2.16
CA ASP A 47 -0.46 -16.11 2.59
C ASP A 47 0.43 -15.97 3.83
N PHE A 48 1.46 -15.13 3.73
CA PHE A 48 2.35 -14.79 4.84
C PHE A 48 1.84 -13.45 5.38
N GLY A 49 1.19 -13.49 6.54
CA GLY A 49 0.59 -12.30 7.17
C GLY A 49 1.56 -11.21 7.63
N TYR A 50 2.87 -11.34 7.33
CA TYR A 50 3.90 -10.38 7.70
C TYR A 50 4.88 -10.16 6.55
N GLY A 51 5.26 -8.91 6.31
CA GLY A 51 6.35 -8.52 5.42
C GLY A 51 7.56 -8.01 6.23
N PHE A 52 8.77 -8.37 5.81
CA PHE A 52 10.02 -7.87 6.38
C PHE A 52 11.04 -7.61 5.27
N SER A 53 11.70 -6.46 5.32
CA SER A 53 12.75 -6.09 4.37
C SER A 53 13.88 -5.36 5.08
N ARG A 54 15.14 -5.66 4.70
CA ARG A 54 16.35 -5.01 5.23
C ARG A 54 17.33 -4.72 4.11
N TYR A 55 17.69 -3.45 3.97
CA TYR A 55 18.72 -2.99 3.03
C TYR A 55 19.74 -2.12 3.77
N THR A 56 20.97 -2.10 3.28
CA THR A 56 22.01 -1.13 3.62
C THR A 56 21.97 0.05 2.64
N GLU A 57 22.47 1.22 3.06
CA GLU A 57 22.49 2.43 2.22
C GLU A 57 23.20 2.20 0.87
N ASN A 58 24.32 1.46 0.89
CA ASN A 58 25.09 1.11 -0.30
C ASN A 58 24.29 0.23 -1.30
N GLU A 59 23.33 -0.57 -0.82
CA GLU A 59 22.47 -1.41 -1.66
C GLU A 59 21.34 -0.58 -2.31
N VAL A 60 20.83 0.45 -1.61
CA VAL A 60 19.77 1.34 -2.13
C VAL A 60 20.34 2.36 -3.13
N GLY A 61 21.51 2.93 -2.84
CA GLY A 61 22.10 4.00 -3.67
C GLY A 61 22.64 3.57 -5.04
N ARG A 62 22.76 2.25 -5.29
CA ARG A 62 23.23 1.69 -6.58
C ARG A 62 22.08 1.33 -7.54
N ALA A 63 20.87 1.22 -7.02
CA ALA A 63 19.65 1.06 -7.82
C ALA A 63 19.15 2.46 -8.18
N ASN A 64 18.91 2.72 -9.47
CA ASN A 64 18.42 4.00 -10.01
C ASN A 64 17.34 4.66 -9.12
N ASN A 65 17.36 6.00 -9.06
CA ASN A 65 16.54 6.99 -8.30
C ASN A 65 14.99 6.82 -8.29
N THR A 66 14.45 5.65 -8.59
CA THR A 66 13.02 5.33 -8.58
C THR A 66 12.62 4.37 -7.46
N VAL A 67 13.53 4.04 -6.53
CA VAL A 67 13.22 3.22 -5.35
C VAL A 67 12.47 4.06 -4.31
N GLY A 68 11.20 3.75 -4.05
CA GLY A 68 10.53 4.16 -2.80
C GLY A 68 9.33 5.11 -2.92
N ALA A 69 8.87 5.48 -4.12
CA ALA A 69 7.57 6.15 -4.24
C ALA A 69 6.48 5.09 -4.03
N LEU A 70 5.92 5.01 -2.82
CA LEU A 70 4.70 4.23 -2.55
C LEU A 70 3.63 4.70 -3.54
N THR A 71 3.40 3.91 -4.59
CA THR A 71 2.36 4.19 -5.57
C THR A 71 1.07 3.68 -4.99
N VAL A 72 0.36 4.58 -4.33
CA VAL A 72 -0.95 4.30 -3.74
C VAL A 72 -2.01 4.46 -4.82
N ASP A 73 -2.83 3.42 -5.02
CA ASP A 73 -4.06 3.56 -5.81
C ASP A 73 -5.10 4.33 -4.98
N ARG A 74 -5.23 5.62 -5.27
CA ARG A 74 -6.16 6.52 -4.58
C ARG A 74 -7.61 6.16 -4.87
N GLY A 75 -7.91 5.62 -6.05
CA GLY A 75 -9.26 5.18 -6.41
C GLY A 75 -9.67 3.97 -5.59
N MET A 76 -8.76 3.01 -5.44
CA MET A 76 -8.96 1.86 -4.55
C MET A 76 -9.14 2.29 -3.09
N LEU A 77 -8.31 3.20 -2.58
CA LEU A 77 -8.49 3.72 -1.22
C LEU A 77 -9.83 4.44 -1.04
N ALA A 78 -10.25 5.25 -1.99
CA ALA A 78 -11.54 5.94 -1.94
C ALA A 78 -12.72 4.96 -1.91
N ASP A 79 -12.68 3.89 -2.72
CA ASP A 79 -13.69 2.82 -2.70
C ASP A 79 -13.72 2.09 -1.36
N VAL A 80 -12.55 1.69 -0.82
CA VAL A 80 -12.45 1.00 0.47
C VAL A 80 -12.98 1.87 1.60
N VAL A 81 -12.56 3.14 1.68
CA VAL A 81 -13.04 4.08 2.71
C VAL A 81 -14.55 4.27 2.61
N THR A 82 -15.08 4.50 1.40
CA THR A 82 -16.52 4.72 1.20
C THR A 82 -17.33 3.52 1.66
N ARG A 83 -16.91 2.29 1.30
CA ARG A 83 -17.57 1.05 1.75
C ARG A 83 -17.49 0.85 3.26
N LEU A 84 -16.34 1.16 3.86
CA LEU A 84 -16.16 1.02 5.30
C LEU A 84 -17.03 2.02 6.07
N VAL A 85 -17.16 3.25 5.59
CA VAL A 85 -18.06 4.25 6.16
C VAL A 85 -19.52 3.82 6.01
N LEU A 86 -19.92 3.31 4.85
CA LEU A 86 -21.28 2.75 4.63
C LEU A 86 -21.58 1.49 5.44
N SER A 87 -20.56 0.82 6.00
CA SER A 87 -20.77 -0.32 6.89
C SER A 87 -21.26 0.07 8.29
N LEU A 88 -21.16 1.36 8.64
CA LEU A 88 -21.72 1.92 9.85
C LEU A 88 -23.25 2.00 9.71
N GLU A 89 -24.00 1.39 10.64
CA GLU A 89 -25.46 1.24 10.53
C GLU A 89 -26.22 2.56 10.43
N GLN A 90 -25.66 3.62 11.02
CA GLN A 90 -26.23 4.96 11.04
C GLN A 90 -25.97 5.75 9.76
N ILE A 91 -25.21 5.24 8.79
CA ILE A 91 -24.89 5.98 7.56
C ILE A 91 -25.81 5.54 6.41
N GLU A 92 -26.41 6.49 5.71
CA GLU A 92 -27.26 6.26 4.54
C GLU A 92 -26.47 6.37 3.24
N GLU A 93 -25.66 7.41 3.12
CA GLU A 93 -24.87 7.71 1.93
C GLU A 93 -23.48 8.18 2.34
N ALA A 94 -22.47 7.86 1.52
CA ALA A 94 -21.12 8.37 1.71
C ALA A 94 -20.41 8.53 0.35
N ALA A 95 -19.50 9.48 0.29
CA ALA A 95 -18.60 9.70 -0.84
C ALA A 95 -17.22 10.12 -0.32
N THR A 96 -16.16 9.59 -0.93
CA THR A 96 -14.78 9.86 -0.50
C THR A 96 -13.92 10.34 -1.66
N LEU A 97 -13.13 11.39 -1.41
CA LEU A 97 -12.04 11.84 -2.27
C LEU A 97 -10.71 11.61 -1.56
N VAL A 98 -9.78 10.91 -2.22
CA VAL A 98 -8.42 10.67 -1.71
C VAL A 98 -7.41 11.39 -2.61
N THR A 99 -6.55 12.22 -2.01
CA THR A 99 -5.49 12.96 -2.70
C THR A 99 -4.12 12.32 -2.46
N ASP A 100 -3.04 13.09 -2.49
CA ASP A 100 -1.72 12.74 -2.00
C ASP A 100 -1.57 12.83 -0.47
N LYS A 101 -2.28 13.76 0.17
CA LYS A 101 -2.16 14.08 1.60
C LYS A 101 -3.49 14.07 2.35
N TYR A 102 -4.61 14.24 1.66
CA TYR A 102 -5.91 14.44 2.29
C TYR A 102 -6.89 13.35 1.88
N ALA A 103 -7.79 13.01 2.80
CA ALA A 103 -8.99 12.25 2.49
C ALA A 103 -10.22 13.05 2.97
N LEU A 104 -11.10 13.39 2.04
CA LEU A 104 -12.34 14.11 2.32
C LEU A 104 -13.50 13.12 2.25
N VAL A 105 -14.22 12.96 3.34
CA VAL A 105 -15.36 12.03 3.45
C VAL A 105 -16.63 12.83 3.68
N VAL A 106 -17.54 12.79 2.72
CA VAL A 106 -18.90 13.30 2.90
C VAL A 106 -19.79 12.15 3.26
N TYR A 107 -20.69 12.34 4.21
CA TYR A 107 -21.70 11.36 4.57
C TYR A 107 -23.04 12.03 4.83
N GLU A 108 -24.09 11.22 4.83
CA GLU A 108 -25.42 11.56 5.34
C GLU A 108 -25.83 10.46 6.33
N ASP A 109 -26.19 10.85 7.54
CA ASP A 109 -26.63 9.94 8.58
C ASP A 109 -28.15 9.69 8.53
N ARG A 110 -28.55 8.52 9.02
CA ARG A 110 -29.93 8.14 9.21
C ARG A 110 -30.44 8.80 10.49
N ALA A 111 -31.75 9.08 10.53
CA ALA A 111 -32.44 9.79 11.59
C ALA A 111 -31.85 9.57 13.02
N GLN A 112 -31.68 10.70 13.70
CA GLN A 112 -30.78 10.94 14.83
C GLN A 112 -31.03 10.06 16.06
N GLN A 113 -30.08 9.16 16.35
CA GLN A 113 -29.93 8.51 17.67
C GLN A 113 -28.64 8.94 18.40
N MET A 114 -27.70 9.55 17.68
CA MET A 114 -26.38 9.95 18.16
C MET A 114 -26.16 11.45 17.90
N THR A 115 -25.21 12.06 18.61
CA THR A 115 -24.78 13.43 18.32
C THR A 115 -23.94 13.49 17.05
N GLU A 116 -23.96 14.62 16.35
CA GLU A 116 -23.16 14.82 15.12
C GLU A 116 -21.66 14.59 15.36
N GLU A 117 -21.17 14.92 16.56
CA GLU A 117 -19.77 14.72 16.95
C GLU A 117 -19.40 13.23 17.07
N GLU A 118 -20.28 12.42 17.69
CA GLU A 118 -20.05 10.98 17.82
C GLU A 118 -20.10 10.27 16.47
N VAL A 119 -21.01 10.69 15.59
CA VAL A 119 -21.08 10.15 14.23
C VAL A 119 -19.84 10.53 13.43
N ALA A 120 -19.42 11.80 13.49
CA ALA A 120 -18.20 12.27 12.83
C ALA A 120 -16.95 11.51 13.30
N GLU A 121 -16.85 11.25 14.61
CA GLU A 121 -15.75 10.47 15.19
C GLU A 121 -15.72 9.04 14.64
N GLN A 122 -16.87 8.37 14.55
CA GLN A 122 -16.94 7.01 14.00
C GLN A 122 -16.57 6.97 12.52
N VAL A 123 -17.10 7.90 11.72
CA VAL A 123 -16.79 8.01 10.29
C VAL A 123 -15.29 8.26 10.09
N LYS A 124 -14.71 9.19 10.85
CA LYS A 124 -13.29 9.53 10.75
C LYS A 124 -12.39 8.38 11.18
N ARG A 125 -12.76 7.66 12.24
CA ARG A 125 -12.04 6.48 12.74
C ARG A 125 -12.08 5.35 11.71
N ALA A 126 -13.24 5.09 11.12
CA ALA A 126 -13.40 4.11 10.04
C ALA A 126 -12.50 4.48 8.84
N ALA A 127 -12.61 5.71 8.33
CA ALA A 127 -11.79 6.17 7.22
C ALA A 127 -10.28 6.07 7.52
N SER A 128 -9.85 6.54 8.69
CA SER A 128 -8.43 6.51 9.10
C SER A 128 -7.87 5.09 9.24
N ALA A 129 -8.70 4.10 9.55
CA ALA A 129 -8.26 2.70 9.66
C ALA A 129 -7.85 2.08 8.30
N SER A 130 -8.39 2.60 7.19
CA SER A 130 -8.10 2.11 5.83
C SER A 130 -6.98 2.88 5.14
N LEU A 131 -6.57 4.02 5.70
CA LEU A 131 -5.63 4.93 5.07
C LEU A 131 -4.25 4.84 5.72
N PRO A 132 -3.17 5.02 4.94
CA PRO A 132 -1.85 5.25 5.50
C PRO A 132 -1.85 6.45 6.46
N ARG A 133 -1.07 6.36 7.54
CA ARG A 133 -1.06 7.36 8.63
C ARG A 133 -0.67 8.78 8.23
N PHE A 134 -0.10 8.99 7.06
CA PHE A 134 0.28 10.31 6.57
C PHE A 134 -0.88 11.07 5.90
N TYR A 135 -2.05 10.43 5.72
CA TYR A 135 -3.26 11.11 5.27
C TYR A 135 -3.93 11.86 6.41
N GLU A 136 -4.34 13.10 6.15
CA GLU A 136 -5.23 13.86 7.02
C GLU A 136 -6.68 13.65 6.57
N VAL A 137 -7.53 13.16 7.47
CA VAL A 137 -8.95 12.87 7.18
C VAL A 137 -9.83 14.02 7.67
N TYR A 138 -10.68 14.54 6.78
CA TYR A 138 -11.71 15.52 7.08
C TYR A 138 -13.08 14.98 6.71
N VAL A 139 -14.08 15.21 7.56
CA VAL A 139 -15.43 14.65 7.38
C VAL A 139 -16.49 15.75 7.34
N ALA A 140 -17.61 15.53 6.64
CA ALA A 140 -18.74 16.44 6.61
C ALA A 140 -20.07 15.68 6.51
N ASN A 141 -20.99 15.94 7.45
CA ASN A 141 -22.37 15.43 7.41
C ASN A 141 -23.25 16.39 6.60
N ASP A 142 -23.10 16.38 5.27
CA ASP A 142 -23.92 17.21 4.37
C ASP A 142 -23.86 16.66 2.94
N ARG A 143 -24.96 16.02 2.52
CA ARG A 143 -25.11 15.47 1.17
C ARG A 143 -24.82 16.47 0.06
N ALA A 144 -25.10 17.76 0.27
CA ALA A 144 -24.84 18.78 -0.74
C ALA A 144 -23.34 18.94 -1.06
N ARG A 145 -22.45 18.54 -0.13
CA ARG A 145 -20.98 18.55 -0.29
C ARG A 145 -20.45 17.43 -1.17
N ILE A 146 -21.25 16.41 -1.51
CA ILE A 146 -20.81 15.34 -2.44
C ILE A 146 -20.35 15.95 -3.77
N ARG A 147 -21.12 16.88 -4.32
CA ARG A 147 -20.76 17.60 -5.55
C ARG A 147 -19.46 18.40 -5.42
N ASP A 148 -19.14 18.84 -4.20
CA ASP A 148 -17.93 19.61 -3.94
C ASP A 148 -16.67 18.73 -4.07
N ILE A 149 -16.75 17.47 -3.68
CA ILE A 149 -15.63 16.54 -3.83
C ILE A 149 -15.64 15.82 -5.18
N GLU A 150 -16.82 15.59 -5.77
CA GLU A 150 -16.98 14.91 -7.06
C GLU A 150 -16.31 15.65 -8.23
N ARG A 151 -16.34 16.99 -8.20
CA ARG A 151 -15.70 17.81 -9.25
C ARG A 151 -14.19 17.56 -9.38
N PHE A 152 -13.53 17.02 -8.35
CA PHE A 152 -12.12 16.68 -8.39
C PHE A 152 -11.84 15.34 -9.10
N ALA A 153 -12.84 14.46 -9.24
CA ALA A 153 -12.66 13.13 -9.83
C ALA A 153 -12.19 13.17 -11.29
N SER A 154 -12.51 14.24 -12.02
CA SER A 154 -12.13 14.41 -13.43
C SER A 154 -10.85 15.24 -13.63
N LEU A 155 -10.20 15.68 -12.55
CA LEU A 155 -9.05 16.56 -12.65
C LEU A 155 -7.74 15.76 -12.72
N PRO A 156 -6.80 16.14 -13.60
CA PRO A 156 -5.49 15.52 -13.60
C PRO A 156 -4.78 15.80 -12.26
N SER A 157 -4.07 14.82 -11.75
CA SER A 157 -3.22 14.98 -10.56
C SER A 157 -2.17 16.07 -10.81
N GLY A 158 -2.28 17.21 -10.11
CA GLY A 158 -1.37 18.34 -10.25
C GLY A 158 -1.74 19.56 -9.39
N ASN A 159 -0.81 20.50 -9.27
CA ASN A 159 -0.89 21.62 -8.30
C ASN A 159 -1.93 22.70 -8.66
N GLY A 160 -2.49 22.67 -9.86
CA GLY A 160 -3.41 23.71 -10.36
C GLY A 160 -4.72 23.87 -9.57
N TYR A 161 -5.07 22.87 -8.76
CA TYR A 161 -6.33 22.84 -7.99
C TYR A 161 -6.11 22.88 -6.47
N GLN A 162 -4.88 23.10 -6.02
CA GLN A 162 -4.53 23.06 -4.61
C GLN A 162 -5.29 24.11 -3.79
N HIS A 163 -5.48 25.32 -4.34
CA HIS A 163 -6.27 26.36 -3.67
C HIS A 163 -7.74 25.94 -3.49
N VAL A 164 -8.36 25.41 -4.54
CA VAL A 164 -9.76 24.95 -4.50
C VAL A 164 -9.93 23.78 -3.52
N LEU A 165 -8.93 22.87 -3.45
CA LEU A 165 -8.90 21.80 -2.45
C LEU A 165 -8.80 22.37 -1.03
N GLN A 166 -7.93 23.35 -0.82
CA GLN A 166 -7.76 23.96 0.50
C GLN A 166 -9.02 24.69 0.96
N ASP A 167 -9.69 25.43 0.08
CA ASP A 167 -10.96 26.09 0.39
C ASP A 167 -12.05 25.07 0.77
N THR A 168 -12.04 23.90 0.13
CA THR A 168 -12.93 22.79 0.47
C THR A 168 -12.61 22.23 1.86
N ILE A 169 -11.33 22.06 2.18
CA ILE A 169 -10.89 21.61 3.51
C ILE A 169 -11.32 22.62 4.59
N GLU A 170 -11.16 23.92 4.35
CA GLU A 170 -11.61 24.94 5.30
C GLU A 170 -13.13 24.90 5.51
N THR A 171 -13.89 24.60 4.47
CA THR A 171 -15.34 24.36 4.59
C THR A 171 -15.63 23.12 5.42
N PHE A 172 -14.90 22.01 5.20
CA PHE A 172 -15.09 20.78 5.98
C PHE A 172 -14.79 20.99 7.46
N LYS A 173 -13.77 21.78 7.81
CA LYS A 173 -13.44 22.11 9.21
C LYS A 173 -14.57 22.81 9.99
N GLN A 174 -15.60 23.32 9.30
CA GLN A 174 -16.77 23.91 9.95
C GLN A 174 -17.76 22.85 10.46
N TYR A 175 -17.66 21.61 9.97
CA TYR A 175 -18.46 20.48 10.44
C TYR A 175 -17.77 19.80 11.64
N PRO A 176 -18.53 19.07 12.48
CA PRO A 176 -17.99 18.15 13.48
C PRO A 176 -16.89 17.27 12.88
N GLN A 177 -15.70 17.27 13.49
CA GLN A 177 -14.52 16.55 13.00
C GLN A 177 -14.19 15.31 13.83
N GLY A 178 -15.00 15.00 14.85
CA GLY A 178 -14.73 13.97 15.84
C GLY A 178 -13.69 14.44 16.86
N ASN A 179 -13.85 13.98 18.10
CA ASN A 179 -12.82 14.12 19.12
C ASN A 179 -11.73 13.06 18.84
N GLN A 180 -10.46 13.50 18.85
CA GLN A 180 -9.31 12.70 18.39
C GLN A 180 -9.17 11.33 19.06
#